data_AF-A0A2S6SES5-F1
#
_entry.id   AF-A0A2S6SES5-F1
#
_cell.length_a   1.000
_cell.length_b   1.000
_cell.length_c   1.000
_cell.angle_alpha   90.00
_cell.angle_beta   90.00
_cell.angle_gamma   90.00
#
_symmetry.space_group_name_H-M   'P 1'
#
loop_
_entity.id
_entity.type
_entity.pdbx_description
1 polymer ?
#
loop_
_entity_poly.entity_id
_entity_poly.type
_entity_poly.pdbx_seq_one_letter_code
_entity_poly.pdbx_strand_id
1 'polypeptide(L)'
;KVKFLGFTLYDYNHTNFEKWIGNELFEINSKTNKNGDLLNCTFTKNENSSRIEGTYNPTNFPANLISTSYWNVELVKTKKRTVLNTQDCNLIDLKINNLGIKKIYNNQILTTHYKLTGKESSNEDLNIDIWYDMNGNWVKMIFLKDNSSIEYYLDKFHEE
;
A
#
# COMPACT_ATOMS: atom_id res chain seq x y z
N LYS A 1 14.21 -8.42 -8.55
CA LYS A 1 14.97 -8.20 -9.80
C LYS A 1 14.35 -9.01 -10.91
N VAL A 2 14.11 -8.41 -12.07
CA VAL A 2 13.72 -9.12 -13.31
C VAL A 2 14.93 -9.14 -14.24
N LYS A 3 15.28 -10.32 -14.75
CA LYS A 3 16.42 -10.52 -15.65
C LYS A 3 15.95 -11.06 -17.00
N PHE A 4 16.57 -10.59 -18.08
CA PHE A 4 16.41 -11.14 -19.42
C PHE A 4 17.79 -11.27 -20.06
N LEU A 5 18.11 -12.47 -20.58
CA LEU A 5 19.41 -12.78 -21.19
C LEU A 5 20.63 -12.39 -20.32
N GLY A 6 20.53 -12.54 -19.00
CA GLY A 6 21.62 -12.23 -18.05
C GLY A 6 21.72 -10.76 -17.63
N PHE A 7 20.97 -9.85 -18.26
CA PHE A 7 20.91 -8.43 -17.88
C PHE A 7 19.75 -8.18 -16.91
N THR A 8 19.95 -7.30 -15.92
CA THR A 8 18.87 -6.85 -15.03
C THR A 8 18.06 -5.77 -15.75
N LEU A 9 16.82 -6.09 -16.12
CA LEU A 9 15.90 -5.14 -16.76
C LEU A 9 15.19 -4.25 -15.74
N TYR A 10 14.98 -4.76 -14.52
CA TYR A 10 14.31 -4.04 -13.46
C TYR A 10 14.83 -4.48 -12.09
N ASP A 11 15.33 -3.53 -11.30
CA ASP A 11 15.69 -3.73 -9.89
C ASP A 11 14.75 -2.92 -9.00
N TYR A 12 14.18 -3.56 -7.99
CA TYR A 12 13.30 -2.91 -7.03
C TYR A 12 13.61 -3.46 -5.65
N ASN A 13 13.94 -2.56 -4.74
CA ASN A 13 14.14 -2.86 -3.33
C ASN A 13 13.40 -1.82 -2.50
N HIS A 14 12.56 -2.27 -1.57
CA HIS A 14 11.85 -1.41 -0.64
C HIS A 14 12.01 -1.95 0.76
N THR A 15 12.44 -1.10 1.68
CA THR A 15 12.49 -1.40 3.12
C THR A 15 11.66 -0.35 3.83
N ASN A 16 10.75 -0.79 4.69
CA ASN A 16 9.85 0.08 5.43
C ASN A 16 9.74 -0.41 6.88
N PHE A 17 9.96 0.51 7.81
CA PHE A 17 9.65 0.33 9.22
C PHE A 17 8.50 1.25 9.58
N GLU A 18 7.48 0.71 10.25
CA GLU A 18 6.36 1.50 10.73
C GLU A 18 6.06 1.20 12.19
N LYS A 19 5.72 2.24 12.95
CA LYS A 19 5.22 2.12 14.33
C LYS A 19 3.75 2.50 14.38
N TRP A 20 2.94 1.57 14.87
CA TRP A 20 1.50 1.75 15.05
C TRP A 20 1.14 1.58 16.53
N ILE A 21 0.23 2.42 17.03
CA ILE A 21 -0.38 2.26 18.35
C ILE A 21 -1.89 2.17 18.13
N GLY A 22 -2.44 0.97 18.32
CA GLY A 22 -3.79 0.66 17.85
C GLY A 22 -3.89 0.87 16.34
N ASN A 23 -4.80 1.75 15.93
CA ASN A 23 -5.07 2.08 14.53
C ASN A 23 -4.39 3.37 14.04
N GLU A 24 -3.57 3.99 14.89
CA GLU A 24 -2.89 5.23 14.57
C GLU A 24 -1.44 4.97 14.18
N LEU A 25 -1.04 5.56 13.05
CA LEU A 25 0.34 5.59 12.60
C LEU A 25 1.11 6.63 13.42
N PHE A 26 2.25 6.23 13.96
CA PHE A 26 3.15 7.08 14.75
C PHE A 26 4.48 7.35 14.06
N GLU A 27 5.00 6.37 13.33
CA GLU A 27 6.31 6.47 12.71
C GLU A 27 6.35 5.72 11.38
N ILE A 28 7.04 6.30 10.39
CA ILE A 28 7.53 5.61 9.19
C ILE A 28 9.00 5.93 9.07
N ASN A 29 9.81 4.94 8.70
CA ASN A 29 11.13 5.12 8.14
C ASN A 29 11.33 4.13 7.00
N SER A 30 11.40 4.64 5.78
CA SER A 30 11.48 3.81 4.59
C SER A 30 12.53 4.31 3.60
N LYS A 31 13.01 3.36 2.80
CA LYS A 31 13.89 3.58 1.65
C LYS A 31 13.44 2.70 0.51
N THR A 32 13.39 3.28 -0.68
CA THR A 32 13.08 2.55 -1.92
C THR A 32 14.18 2.81 -2.92
N ASN A 33 14.67 1.76 -3.56
CA ASN A 33 15.47 1.84 -4.78
C ASN A 33 14.60 1.28 -5.90
N LYS A 34 14.10 2.17 -6.76
CA LYS A 34 13.31 1.85 -7.93
C LYS A 34 14.19 2.03 -9.17
N ASN A 35 14.87 0.95 -9.55
CA ASN A 35 15.73 0.90 -10.73
C ASN A 35 16.82 1.99 -10.75
N GLY A 36 17.43 2.27 -9.59
CA GLY A 36 18.44 3.31 -9.41
C GLY A 36 17.88 4.64 -8.89
N ASP A 37 16.56 4.85 -8.98
CA ASP A 37 15.91 6.00 -8.37
C ASP A 37 15.76 5.78 -6.85
N LEU A 38 16.44 6.61 -6.06
CA LEU A 38 16.52 6.47 -4.61
C LEU A 38 15.49 7.37 -3.95
N LEU A 39 14.49 6.74 -3.32
CA LEU A 39 13.37 7.38 -2.66
C LEU A 39 13.40 7.10 -1.17
N ASN A 40 12.85 8.00 -0.38
CA ASN A 40 12.69 7.80 1.06
C ASN A 40 11.39 8.40 1.58
N CYS A 41 10.94 7.88 2.71
CA CYS A 41 9.85 8.48 3.45
C CYS A 41 10.05 8.33 4.96
N THR A 42 9.90 9.43 5.66
CA THR A 42 9.89 9.52 7.12
C THR A 42 8.62 10.22 7.55
N PHE A 43 7.91 9.62 8.49
CA PHE A 43 6.78 10.24 9.18
C PHE A 43 7.00 10.12 10.67
N THR A 44 6.75 11.19 11.41
CA THR A 44 6.77 11.16 12.88
C THR A 44 5.56 11.89 13.42
N LYS A 45 4.89 11.29 14.39
CA LYS A 45 3.79 11.87 15.16
C LYS A 45 4.15 11.85 16.65
N ASN A 46 3.99 13.00 17.29
CA ASN A 46 4.03 13.15 18.74
C ASN A 46 2.72 13.78 19.23
N GLU A 47 2.60 14.03 20.54
CA GLU A 47 1.37 14.55 21.15
C GLU A 47 0.88 15.88 20.55
N ASN A 48 1.81 16.71 20.06
CA ASN A 48 1.52 18.09 19.65
C ASN A 48 1.63 18.32 18.14
N SER A 49 2.26 17.40 17.39
CA SER A 49 2.62 17.64 15.99
C SER A 49 2.88 16.35 15.22
N SER A 50 2.70 16.45 13.91
CA SER A 50 3.08 15.43 12.94
C SER A 50 3.97 16.07 11.87
N ARG A 51 4.96 15.33 11.37
CA ARG A 51 5.89 15.78 10.33
C ARG A 51 6.15 14.68 9.32
N ILE A 52 6.20 15.05 8.05
CA ILE A 52 6.57 14.20 6.92
C ILE A 52 7.86 14.77 6.32
N GLU A 53 8.84 13.89 6.09
CA GLU A 53 10.10 14.21 5.41
C GLU A 53 10.49 13.10 4.45
N GLY A 54 10.84 13.42 3.22
CA GLY A 54 11.27 12.42 2.24
C GLY A 54 11.48 13.01 0.85
N THR A 55 11.35 12.16 -0.16
CA THR A 55 11.45 12.57 -1.57
C THR A 55 10.40 13.64 -1.88
N TYR A 56 9.17 13.42 -1.42
CA TYR A 56 8.14 14.44 -1.34
C TYR A 56 7.98 14.91 0.11
N ASN A 57 7.66 16.19 0.28
CA ASN A 57 7.57 16.85 1.59
C ASN A 57 6.25 17.63 1.71
N PRO A 58 5.09 16.95 1.73
CA PRO A 58 3.81 17.62 1.86
C PRO A 58 3.71 18.32 3.22
N THR A 59 3.31 19.60 3.20
CA THR A 59 3.11 20.40 4.41
C THR A 59 1.67 20.38 4.92
N ASN A 60 0.73 20.01 4.06
CA ASN A 60 -0.69 19.90 4.38
C ASN A 60 -1.15 18.45 4.19
N PHE A 61 -1.59 17.82 5.27
CA PHE A 61 -2.09 16.45 5.28
C PHE A 61 -3.09 16.25 6.44
N PRO A 62 -3.98 15.27 6.36
CA PRO A 62 -4.97 15.03 7.42
C PRO A 62 -4.31 14.55 8.72
N ALA A 63 -4.89 14.90 9.87
CA ALA A 63 -4.39 14.51 11.19
C ALA A 63 -4.43 12.99 11.43
N ASN A 64 -5.40 12.28 10.83
CA ASN A 64 -5.58 10.83 10.91
C ASN A 64 -4.96 10.10 9.71
N LEU A 65 -3.75 10.51 9.34
CA LEU A 65 -3.00 9.93 8.24
C LEU A 65 -2.71 8.45 8.51
N ILE A 66 -2.85 7.65 7.46
CA ILE A 66 -2.36 6.27 7.41
C ILE A 66 -1.48 6.14 6.18
N SER A 67 -0.63 5.11 6.14
CA SER A 67 0.25 4.85 5.01
C SER A 67 -0.37 3.87 4.01
N THR A 68 0.33 3.63 2.89
CA THR A 68 0.11 2.49 1.98
C THR A 68 0.48 1.14 2.61
N SER A 69 0.14 0.94 3.89
CA SER A 69 0.23 -0.33 4.61
C SER A 69 -1.02 -1.15 4.36
N TYR A 70 -1.04 -1.83 3.21
CA TYR A 70 -2.19 -2.61 2.73
C TYR A 70 -2.63 -3.75 3.65
N TRP A 71 -1.81 -4.16 4.61
CA TRP A 71 -2.21 -5.15 5.61
C TRP A 71 -3.22 -4.59 6.62
N ASN A 72 -3.27 -3.26 6.81
CA ASN A 72 -4.12 -2.61 7.80
C ASN A 72 -5.51 -2.28 7.22
N VAL A 73 -6.54 -2.96 7.75
CA VAL A 73 -7.93 -2.82 7.31
C VAL A 73 -8.51 -1.40 7.50
N GLU A 74 -7.92 -0.56 8.35
CA GLU A 74 -8.31 0.86 8.47
C GLU A 74 -8.27 1.60 7.13
N LEU A 75 -7.44 1.14 6.20
CA LEU A 75 -7.34 1.63 4.83
C LEU A 75 -8.69 1.68 4.10
N VAL A 76 -9.55 0.68 4.32
CA VAL A 76 -10.78 0.47 3.55
C VAL A 76 -12.07 0.80 4.31
N LYS A 77 -11.96 1.34 5.53
CA LYS A 77 -13.13 1.69 6.37
C LYS A 77 -13.89 2.94 5.90
N THR A 78 -13.33 3.71 4.97
CA THR A 78 -13.98 4.89 4.39
C THR A 78 -14.10 4.76 2.87
N LYS A 79 -15.00 5.53 2.24
CA LYS A 79 -15.16 5.53 0.77
C LYS A 79 -14.07 6.32 0.03
N LYS A 80 -13.43 7.26 0.73
CA LYS A 80 -12.31 8.07 0.24
C LYS A 80 -11.34 8.31 1.39
N ARG A 81 -10.05 8.38 1.09
CA ARG A 81 -9.02 8.68 2.08
C ARG A 81 -7.72 9.15 1.41
N THR A 82 -7.07 10.14 2.01
CA THR A 82 -5.70 10.50 1.68
C THR A 82 -4.75 9.63 2.49
N VAL A 83 -3.80 8.97 1.83
CA VAL A 83 -2.79 8.10 2.45
C VAL A 83 -1.39 8.54 2.09
N LEU A 84 -0.43 8.23 2.96
CA LEU A 84 0.99 8.48 2.72
C LEU A 84 1.62 7.32 1.97
N ASN A 85 2.17 7.58 0.80
CA ASN A 85 2.96 6.60 0.06
C ASN A 85 4.27 6.34 0.81
N THR A 86 4.45 5.09 1.26
CA THR A 86 5.66 4.68 1.99
C THR A 86 6.89 4.69 1.11
N GLN A 87 6.77 4.77 -0.21
CA GLN A 87 7.94 4.75 -1.09
C GLN A 87 8.65 6.10 -1.18
N ASP A 88 7.88 7.18 -1.32
CA ASP A 88 8.37 8.50 -1.71
C ASP A 88 7.81 9.66 -0.85
N CYS A 89 6.98 9.37 0.15
CA CYS A 89 6.31 10.37 0.99
C CYS A 89 5.31 11.28 0.27
N ASN A 90 4.86 10.92 -0.94
CA ASN A 90 3.75 11.62 -1.57
C ASN A 90 2.40 11.22 -0.95
N LEU A 91 1.41 12.11 -1.04
CA LEU A 91 0.03 11.82 -0.66
C LEU A 91 -0.75 11.24 -1.84
N ILE A 92 -1.53 10.20 -1.58
CA ILE A 92 -2.41 9.57 -2.56
C ILE A 92 -3.85 9.68 -2.07
N ASP A 93 -4.71 10.31 -2.87
CA ASP A 93 -6.15 10.30 -2.63
C ASP A 93 -6.78 9.04 -3.21
N LEU A 94 -7.10 8.11 -2.31
CA LEU A 94 -7.76 6.85 -2.66
C LEU A 94 -9.28 7.03 -2.71
N LYS A 95 -9.88 6.46 -3.75
CA LYS A 95 -11.30 6.08 -3.80
C LYS A 95 -11.39 4.59 -3.49
N ILE A 96 -12.21 4.24 -2.51
CA ILE A 96 -12.43 2.89 -2.03
C ILE A 96 -13.85 2.48 -2.38
N ASN A 97 -13.99 1.40 -3.15
CA ASN A 97 -15.26 0.79 -3.47
C ASN A 97 -15.35 -0.60 -2.82
N ASN A 98 -16.37 -0.82 -1.98
CA ASN A 98 -16.65 -2.13 -1.41
C ASN A 98 -17.42 -2.97 -2.44
N LEU A 99 -16.82 -4.07 -2.88
CA LEU A 99 -17.37 -4.99 -3.89
C LEU A 99 -18.11 -6.19 -3.27
N GLY A 100 -18.27 -6.17 -1.95
CA GLY A 100 -19.04 -7.13 -1.18
C GLY A 100 -18.25 -8.36 -0.76
N ILE A 101 -18.97 -9.29 -0.13
CA ILE A 101 -18.41 -10.52 0.39
C ILE A 101 -18.15 -11.50 -0.77
N LYS A 102 -16.98 -12.13 -0.77
CA LYS A 102 -16.53 -13.13 -1.75
C LYS A 102 -15.88 -14.31 -1.03
N LYS A 103 -16.14 -15.52 -1.53
CA LYS A 103 -15.32 -16.67 -1.19
C LYS A 103 -14.17 -16.79 -2.18
N ILE A 104 -12.95 -17.00 -1.68
CA ILE A 104 -11.73 -17.17 -2.49
C ILE A 104 -11.00 -18.46 -2.08
N TYR A 105 -9.98 -18.85 -2.85
CA TYR A 105 -9.23 -20.11 -2.71
C TYR A 105 -10.16 -21.33 -2.64
N ASN A 106 -10.82 -21.65 -3.75
CA ASN A 106 -11.73 -22.80 -3.86
C ASN A 106 -12.79 -22.85 -2.74
N ASN A 107 -13.37 -21.69 -2.43
CA ASN A 107 -14.39 -21.50 -1.39
C ASN A 107 -13.95 -21.72 0.07
N GLN A 108 -12.65 -21.74 0.35
CA GLN A 108 -12.12 -22.00 1.69
C GLN A 108 -12.18 -20.79 2.62
N ILE A 109 -12.05 -19.56 2.09
CA ILE A 109 -12.07 -18.33 2.92
C ILE A 109 -13.18 -17.39 2.48
N LEU A 110 -13.96 -16.91 3.45
CA LEU A 110 -14.89 -15.81 3.28
C LEU A 110 -14.17 -14.47 3.51
N THR A 111 -14.26 -13.57 2.53
CA THR A 111 -13.54 -12.29 2.51
C THR A 111 -14.47 -11.14 2.10
N THR A 112 -14.10 -9.90 2.42
CA THR A 112 -14.68 -8.70 1.81
C THR A 112 -13.70 -8.18 0.77
N HIS A 113 -14.19 -7.96 -0.45
CA HIS A 113 -13.41 -7.46 -1.58
C HIS A 113 -13.58 -5.95 -1.72
N TYR A 114 -12.47 -5.23 -1.90
CA TYR A 114 -12.46 -3.81 -2.17
C TYR A 114 -11.64 -3.49 -3.43
N LYS A 115 -12.07 -2.44 -4.13
CA LYS A 115 -11.32 -1.79 -5.21
C LYS A 115 -10.79 -0.45 -4.74
N LEU A 116 -9.48 -0.25 -4.80
CA LEU A 116 -8.81 1.00 -4.49
C LEU A 116 -8.32 1.63 -5.79
N THR A 117 -8.70 2.88 -6.03
CA THR A 117 -8.22 3.65 -7.18
C THR A 117 -7.70 5.01 -6.74
N GLY A 118 -6.65 5.51 -7.40
CA GLY A 118 -6.02 6.79 -7.07
C GLY A 118 -5.01 7.19 -8.15
N LYS A 119 -4.22 8.22 -7.84
CA LYS A 119 -3.13 8.69 -8.70
C LYS A 119 -1.84 8.75 -7.90
N GLU A 120 -0.76 8.22 -8.45
CA GLU A 120 0.58 8.42 -7.89
C GLU A 120 1.11 9.83 -8.21
N SER A 121 2.24 10.20 -7.60
CA SER A 121 2.95 11.47 -7.85
C SER A 121 3.33 11.65 -9.33
N SER A 122 3.62 10.54 -10.02
CA SER A 122 3.91 10.45 -11.45
C SER A 122 2.67 10.62 -12.35
N ASN A 123 1.47 10.81 -11.77
CA ASN A 123 0.16 10.80 -12.44
C ASN A 123 -0.26 9.45 -13.06
N GLU A 124 0.52 8.39 -12.79
CA GLU A 124 0.14 7.01 -13.09
C GLU A 124 -1.08 6.59 -12.26
N ASP A 125 -1.92 5.71 -12.82
CA ASP A 125 -3.07 5.17 -12.12
C ASP A 125 -2.63 4.16 -11.06
N LEU A 126 -3.07 4.38 -9.82
CA LEU A 126 -3.08 3.35 -8.80
C LEU A 126 -4.38 2.56 -8.92
N ASN A 127 -4.27 1.25 -9.10
CA ASN A 127 -5.41 0.38 -9.31
C ASN A 127 -5.20 -0.97 -8.62
N ILE A 128 -5.91 -1.17 -7.51
CA ILE A 128 -5.68 -2.31 -6.61
C ILE A 128 -7.00 -2.99 -6.28
N ASP A 129 -7.05 -4.31 -6.44
CA ASP A 129 -8.04 -5.15 -5.78
C ASP A 129 -7.46 -5.71 -4.48
N ILE A 130 -8.20 -5.68 -3.38
CA ILE A 130 -7.72 -6.13 -2.07
C ILE A 130 -8.82 -6.88 -1.30
N TRP A 131 -8.41 -7.92 -0.58
CA TRP A 131 -9.32 -8.78 0.19
C TRP A 131 -8.87 -8.88 1.64
N TYR A 132 -9.84 -8.73 2.54
CA TYR A 132 -9.68 -8.99 3.97
C TYR A 132 -10.62 -10.10 4.39
N ASP A 133 -10.21 -10.96 5.32
CA ASP A 133 -11.11 -11.94 5.93
C ASP A 133 -12.16 -11.25 6.84
N MET A 134 -13.07 -12.03 7.42
CA MET A 134 -14.13 -11.49 8.28
C MET A 134 -13.62 -10.89 9.61
N ASN A 135 -12.37 -11.16 9.97
CA ASN A 135 -11.71 -10.57 11.13
C ASN A 135 -10.89 -9.32 10.77
N GLY A 136 -10.84 -8.93 9.49
CA GLY A 136 -10.06 -7.81 9.00
C GLY A 136 -8.59 -8.13 8.73
N ASN A 137 -8.19 -9.39 8.70
CA ASN A 137 -6.82 -9.76 8.31
C ASN A 137 -6.68 -9.67 6.79
N TRP A 138 -5.57 -9.13 6.32
CA TRP A 138 -5.23 -9.14 4.90
C TRP A 138 -5.05 -10.56 4.37
N VAL A 139 -5.57 -10.82 3.17
CA VAL A 139 -5.56 -12.16 2.56
C VAL A 139 -4.88 -12.19 1.19
N LYS A 140 -5.21 -11.21 0.34
CA LYS A 140 -4.75 -11.14 -1.04
C LYS A 140 -4.83 -9.69 -1.52
N MET A 141 -3.99 -9.33 -2.48
CA MET A 141 -4.19 -8.14 -3.30
C MET A 141 -3.65 -8.34 -4.72
N ILE A 142 -4.20 -7.58 -5.66
CA ILE A 142 -3.75 -7.53 -7.05
C ILE A 142 -3.48 -6.07 -7.40
N PHE A 143 -2.26 -5.76 -7.82
CA PHE A 143 -1.92 -4.49 -8.46
C PHE A 143 -2.08 -4.63 -9.96
N LEU A 144 -2.81 -3.71 -10.58
CA LEU A 144 -2.97 -3.63 -12.03
C LEU A 144 -2.19 -2.44 -12.54
N LYS A 145 -1.22 -2.69 -13.44
CA LYS A 145 -0.41 -1.65 -14.09
C LYS A 145 -0.12 -2.04 -15.52
N ASP A 146 -0.44 -1.17 -16.48
CA ASP A 146 -0.12 -1.32 -17.91
C ASP A 146 -0.46 -2.71 -18.48
N ASN A 147 -1.72 -3.13 -18.31
CA ASN A 147 -2.24 -4.48 -18.68
C ASN A 147 -1.54 -5.66 -18.01
N SER A 148 -0.62 -5.40 -17.09
CA SER A 148 0.03 -6.41 -16.25
C SER A 148 -0.64 -6.44 -14.87
N SER A 149 -0.64 -7.62 -14.26
CA SER A 149 -1.10 -7.81 -12.89
C SER A 149 0.00 -8.41 -12.04
N ILE A 150 0.25 -7.83 -10.87
CA ILE A 150 1.06 -8.44 -9.83
C ILE A 150 0.13 -8.86 -8.70
N GLU A 151 0.10 -10.15 -8.41
CA GLU A 151 -0.72 -10.72 -7.35
C GLU A 151 0.14 -11.05 -6.13
N TYR A 152 -0.37 -10.69 -4.95
CA TYR A 152 0.18 -11.08 -3.66
C TYR A 152 -0.88 -11.88 -2.91
N TYR A 153 -0.49 -13.01 -2.35
CA TYR A 153 -1.33 -13.88 -1.54
C TYR A 153 -0.56 -14.40 -0.33
N LEU A 154 -1.27 -14.89 0.67
CA LEU A 154 -0.64 -15.59 1.79
C LEU A 154 0.04 -16.88 1.29
N ASP A 155 1.25 -17.12 1.76
CA ASP A 155 2.11 -18.25 1.36
C ASP A 155 1.40 -19.62 1.43
N LYS A 156 0.57 -19.83 2.45
CA LYS A 156 -0.24 -21.05 2.62
C LYS A 156 -1.24 -21.35 1.50
N PHE A 157 -1.46 -20.40 0.58
CA PHE A 157 -2.31 -20.55 -0.60
C PHE A 157 -1.53 -20.54 -1.92
N HIS A 158 -0.19 -20.60 -1.85
CA HIS A 158 0.62 -20.91 -3.00
C HIS A 158 0.49 -22.41 -3.32
N GLU A 159 -0.22 -22.74 -4.38
CA GLU A 159 -0.16 -24.09 -4.97
C GLU A 159 0.98 -24.09 -6.00
N GLU A 160 2.03 -24.90 -5.77
CA GLU A 160 3.15 -25.12 -6.70
C GLU A 160 2.72 -25.82 -8.01
#